data_AF-A0AAQ3R1X3-F1
#
_entry.id   AF-A0AAQ3R1X3-F1
#
_cell.length_a   1.000
_cell.length_b   1.000
_cell.length_c   1.000
_cell.angle_alpha   90.00
_cell.angle_beta   90.00
_cell.angle_gamma   90.00
#
_symmetry.space_group_name_H-M   'P 1'
#
loop_
_entity.id
_entity.type
_entity.pdbx_description
1 polymer ?
#
loop_
_entity_poly.entity_id
_entity_poly.type
_entity_poly.pdbx_seq_one_letter_code
_entity_poly.pdbx_strand_id
1 'polypeptide(L)'
;MGRHTVSFLQILLAATTLVLPSYQCQTDDDCSLNGRCSSKIKVCHCDPGWRGADCGELNVRPANRESGYNRTAEGISSWGSKIVVDPHDSRLHHLFLAEFEHGCGLDFWSPFSRIIRAESHQGAAGPYKFAAEVVSAFAHNPSVVWSPIEQEYLLYYIGCEQNLNASACTASDLTCGPGNFINGESGISIQTSKDLRHWKPKGQVFKGSDDMQLWDADTTNPSPHPLLYPPSYSHEHKSGMLLAYRGCPYNCPGNELISLAIAPCATGPYTRLNNHEPIFPDSAEDPFVWQDKRGHFHMLVHSLEAEGGFGRGPKVGRHAYARRMEGPWTFAGGNRSLAFSTHADFDDGSSINFYRRERPQLLFSDDGTVRPLFLTTGVQENNSPMSYTLIVPLGE
;
A
#
# COMPACT_ATOMS: atom_id res chain seq x y z
N MET A 1 -38.28 -28.51 -69.70
CA MET A 1 -37.14 -27.69 -69.24
C MET A 1 -37.31 -27.40 -67.76
N GLY A 2 -36.37 -27.91 -66.94
CA GLY A 2 -36.00 -27.51 -65.57
C GLY A 2 -37.08 -27.35 -64.49
N ARG A 3 -37.34 -28.41 -63.69
CA ARG A 3 -37.77 -28.24 -62.29
C ARG A 3 -36.54 -28.45 -61.40
N HIS A 4 -36.00 -27.38 -60.84
CA HIS A 4 -34.92 -27.42 -59.87
C HIS A 4 -35.49 -27.74 -58.48
N THR A 5 -35.14 -28.91 -57.95
CA THR A 5 -35.28 -29.25 -56.53
C THR A 5 -34.13 -28.63 -55.75
N VAL A 6 -34.43 -27.64 -54.90
CA VAL A 6 -33.48 -27.08 -53.94
C VAL A 6 -33.40 -28.01 -52.74
N SER A 7 -32.25 -28.66 -52.56
CA SER A 7 -31.94 -29.47 -51.38
C SER A 7 -31.44 -28.53 -50.28
N PHE A 8 -32.18 -28.42 -49.17
CA PHE A 8 -31.73 -27.71 -47.98
C PHE A 8 -30.80 -28.63 -47.18
N LEU A 9 -29.50 -28.38 -47.31
CA LEU A 9 -28.48 -28.99 -46.45
C LEU A 9 -28.55 -28.32 -45.07
N GLN A 10 -29.06 -29.03 -44.06
CA GLN A 10 -28.97 -28.59 -42.67
C GLN A 10 -27.51 -28.73 -42.20
N ILE A 11 -26.80 -27.61 -42.11
CA ILE A 11 -25.50 -27.54 -41.45
C ILE A 11 -25.76 -27.53 -39.94
N LEU A 12 -25.52 -28.66 -39.27
CA LEU A 12 -25.38 -28.69 -37.82
C LEU A 12 -24.12 -27.89 -37.44
N LEU A 13 -24.29 -26.68 -36.92
CA LEU A 13 -23.24 -26.02 -36.14
C LEU A 13 -23.09 -26.80 -34.84
N ALA A 14 -22.05 -27.63 -34.74
CA ALA A 14 -21.57 -28.13 -33.47
C ALA A 14 -21.03 -26.93 -32.68
N ALA A 15 -21.78 -26.48 -31.67
CA ALA A 15 -21.30 -25.53 -30.68
C ALA A 15 -20.22 -26.24 -29.84
N THR A 16 -18.97 -26.16 -30.27
CA THR A 16 -17.81 -26.51 -29.44
C THR A 16 -17.71 -25.46 -28.34
N THR A 17 -18.27 -25.76 -27.18
CA THR A 17 -17.94 -25.04 -25.95
C THR A 17 -16.46 -25.24 -25.70
N LEU A 18 -15.66 -24.22 -26.02
CA LEU A 18 -14.27 -24.10 -25.58
C LEU A 18 -14.29 -24.04 -24.05
N VAL A 19 -14.13 -25.19 -23.41
CA VAL A 19 -13.86 -25.27 -21.98
C VAL A 19 -12.45 -24.70 -21.80
N LEU A 20 -12.36 -23.42 -21.46
CA LEU A 20 -11.10 -22.83 -21.01
C LEU A 20 -10.60 -23.69 -19.84
N PRO A 21 -9.33 -24.11 -19.83
CA PRO A 21 -8.80 -24.93 -18.75
C PRO A 21 -8.98 -24.18 -17.43
N SER A 22 -9.75 -24.77 -16.51
CA SER A 22 -9.90 -24.25 -15.16
C SER A 22 -8.51 -24.18 -14.52
N TYR A 23 -8.11 -23.02 -13.99
CA TYR A 23 -6.88 -22.91 -13.21
C TYR A 23 -6.91 -23.95 -12.08
N GLN A 24 -5.92 -24.84 -12.06
CA GLN A 24 -5.81 -25.92 -11.09
C GLN A 24 -4.56 -25.71 -10.27
N CYS A 25 -4.72 -25.46 -8.98
CA CYS A 25 -3.60 -25.29 -8.07
C CYS A 25 -2.91 -26.64 -7.82
N GLN A 26 -1.59 -26.60 -7.61
CA GLN A 26 -0.78 -27.73 -7.18
C GLN A 26 -0.25 -27.54 -5.76
N THR A 27 0.19 -26.32 -5.42
CA THR A 27 0.70 -25.95 -4.10
C THR A 27 -0.01 -24.71 -3.56
N ASP A 28 0.23 -24.36 -2.29
CA ASP A 28 -0.30 -23.11 -1.71
C ASP A 28 0.29 -21.85 -2.39
N ASP A 29 1.42 -21.95 -3.08
CA ASP A 29 1.99 -20.85 -3.87
C ASP A 29 1.08 -20.52 -5.07
N ASP A 30 0.40 -21.50 -5.66
CA ASP A 30 -0.64 -21.28 -6.67
C ASP A 30 -1.87 -20.55 -6.11
N CYS A 31 -1.99 -20.50 -4.79
CA CYS A 31 -3.04 -19.75 -4.07
C CYS A 31 -2.48 -18.46 -3.45
N SER A 32 -1.40 -17.92 -4.02
CA SER A 32 -0.74 -16.66 -3.62
C SER A 32 -0.36 -16.59 -2.14
N LEU A 33 -0.25 -17.74 -1.46
CA LEU A 33 -0.15 -17.88 0.00
C LEU A 33 -1.29 -17.21 0.81
N ASN A 34 -2.31 -16.66 0.14
CA ASN A 34 -3.55 -16.13 0.71
C ASN A 34 -4.67 -17.19 0.66
N GLY A 35 -4.30 -18.45 0.49
CA GLY A 35 -5.19 -19.58 0.47
C GLY A 35 -4.41 -20.89 0.53
N ARG A 36 -5.16 -21.99 0.61
CA ARG A 36 -4.59 -23.34 0.55
C ARG A 36 -5.08 -24.07 -0.68
N CYS A 37 -4.18 -24.78 -1.35
CA CYS A 37 -4.55 -25.60 -2.47
C CYS A 37 -5.19 -26.91 -2.00
N SER A 38 -6.39 -27.21 -2.51
CA SER A 38 -7.03 -28.49 -2.25
C SER A 38 -6.36 -29.61 -3.04
N SER A 39 -5.73 -30.56 -2.34
CA SER A 39 -5.08 -31.72 -2.99
C SER A 39 -6.06 -32.59 -3.80
N LYS A 40 -7.36 -32.59 -3.42
CA LYS A 40 -8.42 -33.42 -4.02
C LYS A 40 -9.01 -32.82 -5.29
N ILE A 41 -9.46 -31.56 -5.21
CA ILE A 41 -10.20 -30.91 -6.30
C ILE A 41 -9.36 -29.89 -7.08
N LYS A 42 -8.11 -29.64 -6.65
CA LYS A 42 -7.16 -28.71 -7.30
C LYS A 42 -7.69 -27.28 -7.39
N VAL A 43 -8.44 -26.82 -6.38
CA VAL A 43 -8.98 -25.45 -6.27
C VAL A 43 -8.41 -24.78 -5.03
N CYS A 44 -8.14 -23.48 -5.12
CA CYS A 44 -7.72 -22.66 -3.99
C CYS A 44 -8.88 -22.36 -3.04
N HIS A 45 -8.63 -22.60 -1.74
CA HIS A 45 -9.50 -22.15 -0.66
C HIS A 45 -8.89 -20.90 -0.04
N CYS A 46 -9.44 -19.73 -0.39
CA CYS A 46 -8.91 -18.46 0.05
C CYS A 46 -9.14 -18.20 1.53
N ASP A 47 -8.18 -17.53 2.16
CA ASP A 47 -8.35 -16.97 3.48
C ASP A 47 -9.33 -15.80 3.45
N PRO A 48 -9.98 -15.52 4.59
CA PRO A 48 -10.86 -14.37 4.71
C PRO A 48 -10.20 -13.06 4.27
N GLY A 49 -10.96 -12.24 3.54
CA GLY A 49 -10.49 -10.99 2.93
C GLY A 49 -9.88 -11.15 1.54
N TRP A 50 -9.70 -12.39 1.05
CA TRP A 50 -9.16 -12.70 -0.27
C TRP A 50 -10.14 -13.52 -1.11
N ARG A 51 -10.03 -13.38 -2.43
CA ARG A 51 -10.86 -14.08 -3.41
C ARG A 51 -10.11 -14.26 -4.74
N GLY A 52 -10.81 -14.77 -5.74
CA GLY A 52 -10.24 -15.06 -7.06
C GLY A 52 -9.79 -16.52 -7.16
N ALA A 53 -9.43 -16.94 -8.37
CA ALA A 53 -9.06 -18.34 -8.64
C ALA A 53 -7.75 -18.76 -7.94
N ASP A 54 -6.90 -17.79 -7.60
CA ASP A 54 -5.57 -17.94 -6.99
C ASP A 54 -5.43 -17.17 -5.67
N CYS A 55 -6.54 -16.68 -5.11
CA CYS A 55 -6.57 -15.87 -3.87
C CYS A 55 -5.72 -14.59 -3.92
N GLY A 56 -5.40 -14.08 -5.11
CA GLY A 56 -4.61 -12.87 -5.30
C GLY A 56 -5.40 -11.56 -5.22
N GLU A 57 -6.73 -11.62 -5.20
CA GLU A 57 -7.59 -10.44 -5.19
C GLU A 57 -8.12 -10.15 -3.79
N LEU A 58 -8.18 -8.88 -3.38
CA LEU A 58 -8.90 -8.50 -2.17
C LEU A 58 -10.41 -8.66 -2.38
N ASN A 59 -11.09 -9.18 -1.36
CA ASN A 59 -12.56 -9.24 -1.31
C ASN A 59 -13.13 -7.88 -0.90
N VAL A 60 -12.91 -6.84 -1.71
CA VAL A 60 -13.38 -5.48 -1.44
C VAL A 60 -14.91 -5.43 -1.44
N ARG A 61 -15.48 -4.81 -0.39
CA ARG A 61 -16.92 -4.57 -0.25
C ARG A 61 -17.24 -3.08 -0.48
N PRO A 62 -18.51 -2.74 -0.78
CA PRO A 62 -18.91 -1.34 -0.93
C PRO A 62 -18.55 -0.49 0.29
N ALA A 63 -17.96 0.68 0.04
CA ALA A 63 -17.62 1.64 1.09
C ALA A 63 -18.78 2.57 1.41
N ASN A 64 -18.77 3.13 2.61
CA ASN A 64 -19.61 4.28 2.90
C ASN A 64 -19.09 5.50 2.14
N ARG A 65 -20.00 6.35 1.63
CA ARG A 65 -19.61 7.57 0.89
C ARG A 65 -18.78 8.57 1.70
N GLU A 66 -18.96 8.57 3.02
CA GLU A 66 -18.22 9.43 3.95
C GLU A 66 -17.01 8.69 4.58
N SER A 67 -16.65 7.50 4.09
CA SER A 67 -15.54 6.75 4.67
C SER A 67 -14.19 7.47 4.52
N GLY A 68 -13.29 7.21 5.47
CA GLY A 68 -11.98 7.83 5.50
C GLY A 68 -12.02 9.30 5.87
N TYR A 69 -11.26 10.10 5.11
CA TYR A 69 -11.06 11.52 5.37
C TYR A 69 -11.21 12.28 4.06
N ASN A 70 -12.45 12.65 3.72
CA ASN A 70 -12.77 13.44 2.55
C ASN A 70 -13.23 14.85 2.96
N ARG A 71 -12.32 15.81 2.80
CA ARG A 71 -12.57 17.24 3.06
C ARG A 71 -12.43 18.10 1.81
N THR A 72 -12.59 17.48 0.64
CA THR A 72 -12.46 18.17 -0.65
C THR A 72 -13.53 19.25 -0.82
N ALA A 73 -14.72 19.07 -0.24
CA ALA A 73 -15.78 20.09 -0.19
C ALA A 73 -15.38 21.35 0.62
N GLU A 74 -14.41 21.21 1.53
CA GLU A 74 -13.83 22.30 2.31
C GLU A 74 -12.56 22.87 1.66
N GLY A 75 -12.21 22.41 0.46
CA GLY A 75 -10.99 22.82 -0.24
C GLY A 75 -9.71 22.18 0.33
N ILE A 76 -9.82 21.05 1.04
CA ILE A 76 -8.68 20.37 1.66
C ILE A 76 -8.44 19.03 0.98
N SER A 77 -7.22 18.82 0.49
CA SER A 77 -6.76 17.55 -0.06
C SER A 77 -6.02 16.72 0.99
N SER A 78 -6.10 15.41 0.85
CA SER A 78 -5.29 14.46 1.61
C SER A 78 -4.80 13.28 0.76
N TRP A 79 -3.83 12.53 1.30
CA TRP A 79 -3.23 11.39 0.60
C TRP A 79 -2.74 10.30 1.55
N GLY A 80 -2.96 9.05 1.14
CA GLY A 80 -2.65 7.86 1.91
C GLY A 80 -3.36 7.83 3.27
N SER A 81 -3.23 6.71 4.00
CA SER A 81 -3.36 6.73 5.46
C SER A 81 -2.92 5.42 6.11
N LYS A 82 -2.80 5.43 7.43
CA LYS A 82 -2.77 4.25 8.30
C LYS A 82 -3.82 4.39 9.41
N ILE A 83 -4.67 3.37 9.56
CA ILE A 83 -5.58 3.25 10.69
C ILE A 83 -4.83 2.62 11.88
N VAL A 84 -5.01 3.17 13.07
CA VAL A 84 -4.51 2.63 14.35
C VAL A 84 -5.63 2.70 15.39
N VAL A 85 -5.98 1.58 16.01
CA VAL A 85 -6.94 1.54 17.12
C VAL A 85 -6.27 2.14 18.37
N ASP A 86 -6.98 2.97 19.13
CA ASP A 86 -6.45 3.55 20.36
C ASP A 86 -6.16 2.44 21.39
N PRO A 87 -4.96 2.45 22.02
CA PRO A 87 -4.59 1.41 22.99
C PRO A 87 -5.44 1.39 24.26
N HIS A 88 -6.18 2.46 24.56
CA HIS A 88 -6.99 2.61 25.76
C HIS A 88 -8.50 2.69 25.50
N ASP A 89 -8.92 2.81 24.24
CA ASP A 89 -10.33 2.78 23.83
C ASP A 89 -10.49 2.09 22.48
N SER A 90 -10.94 0.83 22.48
CA SER A 90 -11.12 0.04 21.26
C SER A 90 -12.19 0.59 20.30
N ARG A 91 -12.98 1.58 20.72
CA ARG A 91 -13.95 2.27 19.84
C ARG A 91 -13.35 3.51 19.17
N LEU A 92 -12.23 4.02 19.67
CA LEU A 92 -11.54 5.16 19.10
C LEU A 92 -10.51 4.67 18.07
N HIS A 93 -10.66 5.15 16.84
CA HIS A 93 -9.74 4.88 15.76
C HIS A 93 -9.00 6.18 15.40
N HIS A 94 -7.69 6.07 15.25
CA HIS A 94 -6.82 7.12 14.74
C HIS A 94 -6.50 6.87 13.28
N LEU A 95 -6.45 7.93 12.49
CA LEU A 95 -6.01 7.92 11.10
C LEU A 95 -4.82 8.85 10.97
N PHE A 96 -3.68 8.30 10.53
CA PHE A 96 -2.48 9.09 10.22
C PHE A 96 -2.37 9.20 8.71
N LEU A 97 -2.39 10.42 8.19
CA LEU A 97 -2.44 10.72 6.75
C LEU A 97 -1.69 12.01 6.42
N ALA A 98 -1.35 12.19 5.14
CA ALA A 98 -0.83 13.46 4.65
C ALA A 98 -2.01 14.38 4.30
N GLU A 99 -2.06 15.57 4.86
CA GLU A 99 -3.00 16.64 4.49
C GLU A 99 -2.21 17.77 3.82
N PHE A 100 -2.77 18.39 2.78
CA PHE A 100 -2.06 19.42 2.02
C PHE A 100 -2.46 20.82 2.50
N GLU A 101 -1.46 21.61 2.87
CA GLU A 101 -1.65 22.99 3.29
C GLU A 101 -2.08 23.89 2.13
N HIS A 102 -2.56 25.10 2.47
CA HIS A 102 -2.92 26.16 1.51
C HIS A 102 -4.01 25.78 0.48
N GLY A 103 -4.77 24.70 0.72
CA GLY A 103 -5.79 24.22 -0.20
C GLY A 103 -5.21 23.63 -1.49
N CYS A 104 -3.96 23.17 -1.45
CA CYS A 104 -3.30 22.61 -2.61
C CYS A 104 -3.87 21.24 -3.02
N GLY A 105 -3.84 20.98 -4.33
CA GLY A 105 -4.14 19.68 -4.91
C GLY A 105 -2.94 18.73 -4.85
N LEU A 106 -3.15 17.50 -5.33
CA LEU A 106 -2.15 16.42 -5.27
C LEU A 106 -0.83 16.75 -5.97
N ASP A 107 -0.84 17.52 -7.06
CA ASP A 107 0.38 17.87 -7.80
C ASP A 107 1.37 18.74 -6.98
N PHE A 108 0.92 19.31 -5.86
CA PHE A 108 1.73 20.14 -4.97
C PHE A 108 1.95 19.48 -3.62
N TRP A 109 1.85 18.15 -3.53
CA TRP A 109 2.12 17.40 -2.30
C TRP A 109 3.49 17.76 -1.70
N SER A 110 4.49 18.05 -2.52
CA SER A 110 5.77 18.62 -2.08
C SER A 110 5.84 20.12 -2.42
N PRO A 111 6.17 21.00 -1.46
CA PRO A 111 6.45 20.73 -0.04
C PRO A 111 5.21 20.79 0.87
N PHE A 112 3.99 20.92 0.34
CA PHE A 112 2.81 21.34 1.13
C PHE A 112 2.17 20.24 1.98
N SER A 113 2.65 18.99 1.91
CA SER A 113 2.15 17.93 2.78
C SER A 113 2.61 18.13 4.21
N ARG A 114 1.68 17.99 5.16
CA ARG A 114 1.94 17.77 6.57
C ARG A 114 1.31 16.46 7.01
N ILE A 115 1.80 15.85 8.08
CA ILE A 115 1.17 14.65 8.65
C ILE A 115 0.24 15.08 9.77
N ILE A 116 -1.02 14.67 9.66
CA ILE A 116 -2.04 14.90 10.67
C ILE A 116 -2.54 13.59 11.26
N ARG A 117 -3.11 13.69 12.45
CA ARG A 117 -3.90 12.65 13.11
C ARG A 117 -5.36 13.08 13.09
N ALA A 118 -6.21 12.22 12.55
CA ALA A 118 -7.65 12.35 12.60
C ALA A 118 -8.26 11.23 13.47
N GLU A 119 -9.45 11.43 14.01
CA GLU A 119 -10.11 10.50 14.93
C GLU A 119 -11.52 10.12 14.45
N SER A 120 -11.93 8.88 14.73
CA SER A 120 -13.31 8.43 14.57
C SER A 120 -13.75 7.53 15.74
N HIS A 121 -14.94 7.82 16.26
CA HIS A 121 -15.67 6.95 17.20
C HIS A 121 -16.77 6.13 16.50
N GLN A 122 -16.93 6.26 15.17
CA GLN A 122 -17.96 5.56 14.40
C GLN A 122 -17.46 4.20 13.86
N GLY A 123 -16.16 3.95 13.97
CA GLY A 123 -15.51 2.70 13.56
C GLY A 123 -14.30 2.96 12.64
N ALA A 124 -13.59 1.89 12.28
CA ALA A 124 -12.39 1.96 11.46
C ALA A 124 -12.61 2.55 10.06
N ALA A 125 -13.82 2.45 9.52
CA ALA A 125 -14.18 3.05 8.24
C ALA A 125 -14.31 4.59 8.31
N GLY A 126 -14.45 5.18 9.49
CA GLY A 126 -14.75 6.60 9.63
C GLY A 126 -16.25 6.91 9.61
N PRO A 127 -16.65 8.15 9.26
CA PRO A 127 -15.80 9.27 8.86
C PRO A 127 -14.82 9.70 9.95
N TYR A 128 -13.67 10.22 9.55
CA TYR A 128 -12.65 10.77 10.45
C TYR A 128 -12.68 12.30 10.47
N LYS A 129 -12.33 12.89 11.62
CA LYS A 129 -12.22 14.34 11.80
C LYS A 129 -10.83 14.71 12.26
N PHE A 130 -10.33 15.85 11.80
CA PHE A 130 -9.03 16.39 12.21
C PHE A 130 -8.94 16.45 13.74
N ALA A 131 -7.84 15.97 14.31
CA ALA A 131 -7.59 16.01 15.75
C ALA A 131 -6.30 16.77 16.09
N ALA A 132 -5.20 16.53 15.38
CA ALA A 132 -3.94 17.24 15.61
C ALA A 132 -3.03 17.18 14.39
N GLU A 133 -2.18 18.19 14.24
CA GLU A 133 -0.96 18.09 13.43
C GLU A 133 0.08 17.27 14.19
N VAL A 134 0.78 16.38 13.49
CA VAL A 134 1.81 15.49 14.06
C VAL A 134 3.20 15.88 13.56
N VAL A 135 3.32 16.18 12.26
CA VAL A 135 4.56 16.64 11.64
C VAL A 135 4.22 17.78 10.69
N SER A 136 4.85 18.93 10.89
CA SER A 136 4.72 20.10 10.03
C SER A 136 5.17 19.80 8.60
N ALA A 137 4.74 20.63 7.66
CA ALA A 137 5.23 20.55 6.30
C ALA A 137 6.75 20.82 6.24
N PHE A 138 7.53 20.11 5.44
CA PHE A 138 7.13 19.04 4.53
C PHE A 138 7.24 17.65 5.19
N ALA A 139 6.15 16.90 5.19
CA ALA A 139 6.09 15.52 5.63
C ALA A 139 5.00 14.76 4.87
N HIS A 140 5.35 13.62 4.27
CA HIS A 140 4.45 12.86 3.40
C HIS A 140 4.52 11.35 3.67
N ASN A 141 3.57 10.61 3.10
CA ASN A 141 3.59 9.14 3.08
C ASN A 141 3.77 8.49 4.47
N PRO A 142 2.91 8.80 5.46
CA PRO A 142 3.02 8.22 6.79
C PRO A 142 2.68 6.72 6.82
N SER A 143 3.39 5.98 7.66
CA SER A 143 2.99 4.64 8.12
C SER A 143 3.26 4.50 9.61
N VAL A 144 2.29 3.93 10.34
CA VAL A 144 2.35 3.77 11.80
C VAL A 144 2.29 2.30 12.20
N VAL A 145 3.21 1.88 13.06
CA VAL A 145 3.26 0.53 13.64
C VAL A 145 3.57 0.59 15.12
N TRP A 146 3.00 -0.34 15.90
CA TRP A 146 3.46 -0.59 17.27
C TRP A 146 4.76 -1.38 17.23
N SER A 147 5.79 -0.95 17.94
CA SER A 147 6.98 -1.78 18.13
C SER A 147 7.03 -2.41 19.51
N PRO A 148 7.09 -3.76 19.56
CA PRO A 148 7.27 -4.48 20.83
C PRO A 148 8.68 -4.31 21.42
N ILE A 149 9.66 -3.89 20.63
CA ILE A 149 11.05 -3.69 21.08
C ILE A 149 11.16 -2.37 21.85
N GLU A 150 10.69 -1.29 21.23
CA GLU A 150 10.70 0.05 21.82
C GLU A 150 9.56 0.24 22.85
N GLN A 151 8.50 -0.57 22.77
CA GLN A 151 7.24 -0.36 23.49
C GLN A 151 6.66 1.03 23.21
N GLU A 152 6.75 1.44 21.95
CA GLU A 152 6.24 2.71 21.43
C GLU A 152 5.65 2.49 20.03
N TYR A 153 4.69 3.33 19.67
CA TYR A 153 4.29 3.52 18.29
C TYR A 153 5.38 4.26 17.53
N LEU A 154 5.63 3.81 16.31
CA LEU A 154 6.59 4.38 15.38
C LEU A 154 5.82 4.95 14.20
N LEU A 155 6.07 6.22 13.88
CA LEU A 155 5.58 6.87 12.67
C LEU A 155 6.76 7.02 11.70
N TYR A 156 6.75 6.27 10.61
CA TYR A 156 7.69 6.41 9.50
C TYR A 156 7.12 7.33 8.44
N TYR A 157 7.94 8.20 7.88
CA TYR A 157 7.52 9.16 6.85
C TYR A 157 8.71 9.68 6.05
N ILE A 158 8.42 10.40 4.96
CA ILE A 158 9.42 11.11 4.16
C ILE A 158 9.27 12.63 4.29
N GLY A 159 10.32 13.36 3.92
CA GLY A 159 10.34 14.81 3.97
C GLY A 159 11.08 15.36 5.20
N CYS A 160 11.12 16.69 5.26
CA CYS A 160 11.81 17.49 6.25
C CYS A 160 11.13 18.86 6.38
N GLU A 161 11.17 19.45 7.57
CA GLU A 161 10.48 20.72 7.85
C GLU A 161 10.89 21.83 6.87
N GLN A 162 9.89 22.50 6.29
CA GLN A 162 10.04 23.59 5.33
C GLN A 162 9.32 24.84 5.82
N ASN A 163 9.89 26.01 5.53
CA ASN A 163 9.19 27.27 5.71
C ASN A 163 8.32 27.57 4.49
N LEU A 164 7.03 27.29 4.58
CA LEU A 164 6.05 27.59 3.54
C LEU A 164 5.70 29.08 3.54
N ASN A 165 6.57 29.91 2.95
CA ASN A 165 6.33 31.35 2.82
C ASN A 165 5.39 31.72 1.64
N ALA A 166 5.03 30.74 0.82
CA ALA A 166 4.19 30.94 -0.36
C ALA A 166 2.71 30.93 0.01
N SER A 167 1.98 31.98 -0.37
CA SER A 167 0.51 32.03 -0.24
C SER A 167 -0.23 31.28 -1.36
N ALA A 168 0.51 30.67 -2.29
CA ALA A 168 -0.01 29.94 -3.45
C ALA A 168 0.75 28.61 -3.63
N CYS A 169 0.08 27.64 -4.23
CA CYS A 169 0.65 26.34 -4.55
C CYS A 169 1.66 26.48 -5.70
N THR A 170 2.95 26.47 -5.38
CA THR A 170 4.04 26.57 -6.35
C THR A 170 5.02 25.44 -6.11
N ALA A 171 5.38 24.71 -7.17
CA ALA A 171 6.46 23.76 -7.12
C ALA A 171 7.81 24.48 -6.99
N SER A 172 8.70 23.94 -6.16
CA SER A 172 10.07 24.41 -6.01
C SER A 172 10.99 23.23 -5.74
N ASP A 173 12.18 23.26 -6.32
CA ASP A 173 13.21 22.26 -6.04
C ASP A 173 13.53 22.24 -4.54
N LEU A 174 13.45 21.05 -3.95
CA LEU A 174 13.70 20.81 -2.54
C LEU A 174 14.54 19.55 -2.34
N THR A 175 15.46 19.60 -1.38
CA THR A 175 16.17 18.41 -0.88
C THR A 175 15.95 18.23 0.62
N CYS A 176 15.68 17.00 1.04
CA CYS A 176 15.64 16.58 2.45
C CYS A 176 16.77 15.62 2.81
N GLY A 177 17.74 15.46 1.92
CA GLY A 177 18.85 14.54 2.07
C GLY A 177 19.41 14.10 0.71
N PRO A 178 20.47 13.27 0.73
CA PRO A 178 21.10 12.75 -0.47
C PRO A 178 20.13 12.01 -1.38
N GLY A 179 20.42 11.98 -2.69
CA GLY A 179 19.68 11.17 -3.66
C GLY A 179 18.57 11.87 -4.44
N ASN A 180 17.99 12.95 -3.92
CA ASN A 180 16.97 13.74 -4.62
C ASN A 180 17.01 15.22 -4.22
N PHE A 181 17.11 16.12 -5.20
CA PHE A 181 17.04 17.57 -5.01
C PHE A 181 15.81 18.26 -5.61
N ILE A 182 14.91 17.49 -6.22
CA ILE A 182 13.76 17.99 -6.97
C ILE A 182 12.54 18.15 -6.05
N ASN A 183 12.21 17.15 -5.23
CA ASN A 183 10.93 17.11 -4.51
C ASN A 183 11.05 16.75 -3.02
N GLY A 184 12.27 16.65 -2.49
CA GLY A 184 12.53 16.39 -1.07
C GLY A 184 12.11 15.01 -0.58
N GLU A 185 11.78 14.06 -1.46
CA GLU A 185 11.23 12.77 -1.07
C GLU A 185 12.27 11.79 -0.48
N SER A 186 13.55 12.01 -0.81
CA SER A 186 14.60 11.07 -0.45
C SER A 186 14.91 11.03 1.04
N GLY A 187 14.83 9.82 1.55
CA GLY A 187 15.15 9.38 2.89
C GLY A 187 13.95 9.35 3.83
N ILE A 188 14.01 8.43 4.78
CA ILE A 188 12.92 8.05 5.67
C ILE A 188 13.26 8.45 7.10
N SER A 189 12.37 9.26 7.68
CA SER A 189 12.41 9.73 9.06
C SER A 189 11.44 8.99 9.95
N ILE A 190 11.70 9.01 11.26
CA ILE A 190 10.77 8.46 12.26
C ILE A 190 10.46 9.42 13.40
N GLN A 191 9.25 9.29 13.95
CA GLN A 191 8.89 9.78 15.28
C GLN A 191 8.38 8.62 16.15
N THR A 192 8.52 8.75 17.48
CA THR A 192 8.01 7.75 18.43
C THR A 192 6.98 8.33 19.40
N SER A 193 5.99 7.53 19.79
CA SER A 193 4.93 7.92 20.72
C SER A 193 4.46 6.76 21.58
N LYS A 194 4.07 7.03 22.82
CA LYS A 194 3.46 6.03 23.72
C LYS A 194 1.93 6.01 23.68
N ASP A 195 1.32 7.10 23.20
CA ASP A 195 -0.10 7.39 23.39
C ASP A 195 -0.79 7.89 22.11
N LEU A 196 -0.08 7.84 20.97
CA LEU A 196 -0.51 8.33 19.66
C LEU A 196 -0.71 9.86 19.59
N ARG A 197 -0.43 10.61 20.65
CA ARG A 197 -0.72 12.04 20.79
C ARG A 197 0.55 12.86 20.93
N HIS A 198 1.48 12.41 21.75
CA HIS A 198 2.77 13.07 21.97
C HIS A 198 3.87 12.34 21.21
N TRP A 199 4.44 13.01 20.22
CA TRP A 199 5.44 12.44 19.32
C TRP A 199 6.83 13.04 19.57
N LYS A 200 7.86 12.20 19.49
CA LYS A 200 9.26 12.57 19.66
C LYS A 200 10.04 12.27 18.37
N PRO A 201 10.62 13.27 17.70
CA PRO A 201 11.38 13.03 16.48
C PRO A 201 12.68 12.27 16.78
N LYS A 202 13.06 11.38 15.87
CA LYS A 202 14.37 10.70 15.87
C LYS A 202 15.22 11.04 14.64
N GLY A 203 14.66 11.77 13.68
CA GLY A 203 15.31 12.13 12.43
C GLY A 203 15.31 11.00 11.40
N GLN A 204 16.15 11.16 10.38
CA GLN A 204 16.26 10.23 9.26
C GLN A 204 17.03 8.98 9.66
N VAL A 205 16.39 7.80 9.54
CA VAL A 205 16.95 6.49 9.93
C VAL A 205 17.37 5.64 8.73
N PHE A 206 16.85 5.96 7.55
CA PHE A 206 17.23 5.34 6.28
C PHE A 206 17.43 6.44 5.24
N LYS A 207 18.66 6.63 4.78
CA LYS A 207 19.03 7.74 3.90
C LYS A 207 19.16 7.26 2.45
N GLY A 208 18.86 8.15 1.52
CA GLY A 208 19.31 8.02 0.15
C GLY A 208 20.84 8.16 0.02
N SER A 209 21.31 8.30 -1.22
CA SER A 209 22.72 8.38 -1.56
C SER A 209 22.95 9.33 -2.74
N ASP A 210 24.03 10.11 -2.69
CA ASP A 210 24.47 10.91 -3.84
C ASP A 210 25.30 10.10 -4.86
N ASP A 211 25.46 8.80 -4.64
CA ASP A 211 26.03 7.89 -5.63
C ASP A 211 25.05 7.66 -6.78
N MET A 212 25.29 8.35 -7.88
CA MET A 212 24.46 8.30 -9.10
C MET A 212 24.46 6.93 -9.80
N GLN A 213 25.30 5.97 -9.37
CA GLN A 213 25.29 4.61 -9.92
C GLN A 213 24.30 3.68 -9.21
N LEU A 214 23.80 4.07 -8.03
CA LEU A 214 22.84 3.26 -7.29
C LEU A 214 21.45 3.35 -7.90
N TRP A 215 20.79 2.20 -8.06
CA TRP A 215 19.41 2.13 -8.54
C TRP A 215 18.40 2.67 -7.52
N ASP A 216 18.75 2.72 -6.24
CA ASP A 216 17.95 3.24 -5.13
C ASP A 216 18.65 4.42 -4.42
N ALA A 217 19.35 5.26 -5.19
CA ALA A 217 19.94 6.50 -4.68
C ALA A 217 18.87 7.38 -4.00
N ASP A 218 17.67 7.44 -4.57
CA ASP A 218 16.48 7.98 -3.92
C ASP A 218 15.72 6.85 -3.19
N THR A 219 15.48 7.02 -1.88
CA THR A 219 14.80 6.01 -1.05
C THR A 219 13.59 6.62 -0.36
N THR A 220 12.41 6.05 -0.54
CA THR A 220 11.17 6.67 -0.08
C THR A 220 10.08 5.61 0.19
N ASN A 221 8.86 6.07 0.45
CA ASN A 221 7.63 5.31 0.65
C ASN A 221 7.77 4.17 1.67
N PRO A 222 8.00 4.51 2.96
CA PRO A 222 8.30 3.51 3.98
C PRO A 222 7.09 2.62 4.30
N SER A 223 7.36 1.32 4.39
CA SER A 223 6.48 0.36 5.05
C SER A 223 7.24 -0.47 6.08
N PRO A 224 7.22 -0.06 7.35
CA PRO A 224 7.83 -0.80 8.44
C PRO A 224 6.98 -2.02 8.85
N HIS A 225 7.63 -3.10 9.27
CA HIS A 225 7.00 -4.24 9.91
C HIS A 225 7.89 -4.75 11.06
N PRO A 226 7.39 -4.77 12.31
CA PRO A 226 8.13 -5.34 13.43
C PRO A 226 8.35 -6.84 13.25
N LEU A 227 9.59 -7.29 13.41
CA LEU A 227 9.97 -8.70 13.38
C LEU A 227 9.98 -9.24 14.80
N LEU A 228 9.09 -10.19 15.07
CA LEU A 228 9.04 -10.96 16.31
C LEU A 228 9.41 -12.41 16.00
N TYR A 229 10.65 -12.80 16.30
CA TYR A 229 11.05 -14.20 16.14
C TYR A 229 10.55 -15.04 17.33
N PRO A 230 9.89 -16.18 17.10
CA PRO A 230 9.52 -17.08 18.18
C PRO A 230 10.79 -17.63 18.87
N PRO A 231 10.73 -17.96 20.19
CA PRO A 231 11.88 -18.40 20.98
C PRO A 231 12.60 -19.66 20.48
N SER A 232 12.03 -20.37 19.50
CA SER A 232 12.51 -21.67 19.02
C SER A 232 13.49 -21.61 17.85
N TYR A 233 13.76 -20.43 17.27
CA TYR A 233 14.84 -20.27 16.28
C TYR A 233 16.15 -19.96 17.00
N SER A 234 17.13 -20.84 16.82
CA SER A 234 18.43 -20.80 17.46
C SER A 234 19.14 -19.44 17.32
N HIS A 235 19.28 -18.77 18.46
CA HIS A 235 20.43 -17.97 18.91
C HIS A 235 21.01 -16.78 18.12
N GLU A 236 20.50 -16.33 16.96
CA GLU A 236 21.09 -15.13 16.31
C GLU A 236 20.13 -14.07 15.76
N HIS A 237 18.83 -14.34 15.59
CA HIS A 237 17.88 -13.31 15.13
C HIS A 237 17.04 -12.76 16.28
N LYS A 238 17.57 -11.68 16.87
CA LYS A 238 16.85 -10.80 17.80
C LYS A 238 15.63 -10.19 17.08
N SER A 239 14.58 -9.88 17.84
CA SER A 239 13.51 -8.99 17.37
C SER A 239 14.11 -7.78 16.64
N GLY A 240 13.48 -7.33 15.56
CA GLY A 240 13.98 -6.21 14.76
C GLY A 240 12.89 -5.50 13.97
N MET A 241 13.30 -4.73 12.97
CA MET A 241 12.41 -4.06 12.03
C MET A 241 12.73 -4.51 10.61
N LEU A 242 11.72 -4.96 9.88
CA LEU A 242 11.74 -5.01 8.42
C LEU A 242 11.23 -3.67 7.90
N LEU A 243 11.84 -3.16 6.84
CA LEU A 243 11.40 -1.98 6.11
C LEU A 243 11.32 -2.32 4.63
N ALA A 244 10.13 -2.36 4.08
CA ALA A 244 9.95 -2.27 2.64
C ALA A 244 9.99 -0.80 2.22
N TYR A 245 10.67 -0.50 1.12
CA TYR A 245 10.84 0.85 0.61
C TYR A 245 10.84 0.85 -0.91
N ARG A 246 10.49 1.99 -1.50
CA ARG A 246 10.67 2.25 -2.93
C ARG A 246 12.02 2.93 -3.15
N GLY A 247 12.77 2.41 -4.11
CA GLY A 247 14.04 2.94 -4.57
C GLY A 247 13.95 3.43 -6.02
N CYS A 248 14.68 4.48 -6.35
CA CYS A 248 14.85 4.97 -7.71
C CYS A 248 16.25 5.59 -7.91
N PRO A 249 16.78 5.69 -9.14
CA PRO A 249 18.05 6.36 -9.37
C PRO A 249 18.02 7.82 -8.90
N TYR A 250 19.18 8.45 -8.81
CA TYR A 250 19.31 9.82 -8.33
C TYR A 250 18.36 10.77 -9.09
N ASN A 251 17.53 11.55 -8.36
CA ASN A 251 16.43 12.39 -8.87
C ASN A 251 15.29 11.66 -9.61
N CYS A 252 15.26 10.34 -9.51
CA CYS A 252 14.32 9.44 -10.13
C CYS A 252 13.95 9.69 -11.62
N PRO A 253 14.91 9.68 -12.56
CA PRO A 253 14.60 9.64 -13.98
C PRO A 253 14.23 8.25 -14.51
N GLY A 254 14.35 7.20 -13.68
CA GLY A 254 14.32 5.79 -14.10
C GLY A 254 13.20 4.99 -13.45
N ASN A 255 13.36 3.66 -13.45
CA ASN A 255 12.39 2.75 -12.85
C ASN A 255 12.38 2.90 -11.33
N GLU A 256 11.17 2.96 -10.79
CA GLU A 256 10.90 2.87 -9.37
C GLU A 256 10.66 1.42 -9.01
N LEU A 257 11.44 0.89 -8.08
CA LEU A 257 11.44 -0.52 -7.73
C LEU A 257 11.38 -0.70 -6.22
N ILE A 258 10.95 -1.88 -5.76
CA ILE A 258 10.83 -2.18 -4.34
C ILE A 258 12.00 -3.02 -3.86
N SER A 259 12.52 -2.71 -2.69
CA SER A 259 13.42 -3.59 -1.95
C SER A 259 13.14 -3.56 -0.45
N LEU A 260 13.91 -4.33 0.30
CA LEU A 260 13.77 -4.54 1.73
C LEU A 260 15.06 -4.18 2.45
N ALA A 261 14.93 -3.66 3.66
CA ALA A 261 16.03 -3.48 4.60
C ALA A 261 15.63 -4.00 5.99
N ILE A 262 16.61 -4.41 6.79
CA ILE A 262 16.40 -4.84 8.17
C ILE A 262 17.22 -4.03 9.15
N ALA A 263 16.71 -3.85 10.35
CA ALA A 263 17.42 -3.21 11.45
C ALA A 263 17.18 -3.95 12.77
N PRO A 264 18.10 -3.87 13.75
CA PRO A 264 17.89 -4.42 15.08
C PRO A 264 16.82 -3.66 15.89
N CYS A 265 16.53 -2.41 15.53
CA CYS A 265 15.50 -1.57 16.13
C CYS A 265 15.09 -0.47 15.14
N ALA A 266 14.06 0.32 15.47
CA ALA A 266 13.49 1.35 14.61
C ALA A 266 14.49 2.43 14.15
N THR A 267 15.46 2.75 15.00
CA THR A 267 16.48 3.78 14.71
C THR A 267 17.64 3.27 13.87
N GLY A 268 17.61 2.02 13.43
CA GLY A 268 18.69 1.43 12.64
C GLY A 268 19.87 0.90 13.49
N PRO A 269 21.04 0.69 12.86
CA PRO A 269 21.29 0.88 11.43
C PRO A 269 20.50 -0.12 10.58
N TYR A 270 20.06 0.34 9.42
CA TYR A 270 19.38 -0.50 8.43
C TYR A 270 20.38 -1.10 7.45
N THR A 271 20.26 -2.40 7.22
CA THR A 271 21.02 -3.14 6.22
C THR A 271 20.07 -3.57 5.10
N ARG A 272 20.38 -3.17 3.86
CA ARG A 272 19.63 -3.58 2.68
C ARG A 272 19.73 -5.10 2.47
N LEU A 273 18.63 -5.73 2.14
CA LEU A 273 18.55 -7.16 1.84
C LEU A 273 18.83 -7.43 0.35
N ASN A 274 18.78 -8.71 -0.02
CA ASN A 274 18.87 -9.17 -1.42
C ASN A 274 20.13 -8.64 -2.15
N ASN A 275 21.26 -8.57 -1.45
CA ASN A 275 22.51 -8.00 -1.97
C ASN A 275 22.36 -6.59 -2.55
N HIS A 276 21.47 -5.77 -1.98
CA HIS A 276 21.17 -4.43 -2.47
C HIS A 276 20.53 -4.42 -3.87
N GLU A 277 19.82 -5.49 -4.23
CA GLU A 277 19.02 -5.56 -5.47
C GLU A 277 17.52 -5.45 -5.18
N PRO A 278 16.70 -4.99 -6.14
CA PRO A 278 15.24 -5.03 -6.05
C PRO A 278 14.71 -6.45 -5.83
N ILE A 279 13.63 -6.61 -5.06
CA ILE A 279 13.04 -7.94 -4.80
C ILE A 279 12.21 -8.48 -5.98
N PHE A 280 11.86 -7.62 -6.94
CA PHE A 280 11.30 -7.95 -8.25
C PHE A 280 11.62 -6.81 -9.25
N PRO A 281 11.64 -7.09 -10.57
CA PRO A 281 12.03 -6.11 -11.59
C PRO A 281 10.88 -5.18 -12.01
N ASP A 282 9.64 -5.49 -11.64
CA ASP A 282 8.45 -4.76 -12.03
C ASP A 282 8.39 -3.38 -11.34
N SER A 283 8.06 -2.34 -12.12
CA SER A 283 7.93 -0.99 -11.57
C SER A 283 6.73 -0.87 -10.63
N ALA A 284 7.00 -0.43 -9.41
CA ALA A 284 6.01 -0.30 -8.36
C ALA A 284 6.49 0.67 -7.28
N GLU A 285 5.53 1.28 -6.60
CA GLU A 285 5.76 2.15 -5.46
C GLU A 285 4.81 1.79 -4.30
N ASP A 286 4.93 2.56 -3.22
CA ASP A 286 4.01 2.47 -2.07
C ASP A 286 3.83 1.04 -1.51
N PRO A 287 4.91 0.38 -1.08
CA PRO A 287 4.79 -0.93 -0.49
C PRO A 287 4.00 -0.86 0.83
N PHE A 288 3.30 -1.94 1.14
CA PHE A 288 2.75 -2.26 2.46
C PHE A 288 3.00 -3.72 2.77
N VAL A 289 3.98 -4.00 3.64
CA VAL A 289 4.45 -5.35 3.98
C VAL A 289 3.87 -5.84 5.31
N TRP A 290 3.52 -7.12 5.38
CA TRP A 290 3.12 -7.81 6.60
C TRP A 290 3.51 -9.30 6.58
N GLN A 291 3.41 -9.94 7.74
CA GLN A 291 3.51 -11.39 7.90
C GLN A 291 2.15 -11.98 8.29
N ASP A 292 1.74 -13.07 7.63
CA ASP A 292 0.49 -13.76 7.95
C ASP A 292 0.63 -14.72 9.15
N LYS A 293 -0.49 -15.28 9.62
CA LYS A 293 -0.52 -16.26 10.72
C LYS A 293 0.24 -17.56 10.46
N ARG A 294 0.62 -17.86 9.20
CA ARG A 294 1.42 -19.02 8.80
C ARG A 294 2.91 -18.68 8.69
N GLY A 295 3.30 -17.43 8.96
CA GLY A 295 4.68 -16.96 8.90
C GLY A 295 5.13 -16.56 7.49
N HIS A 296 4.22 -16.50 6.51
CA HIS A 296 4.51 -16.04 5.16
C HIS A 296 4.49 -14.53 5.10
N PHE A 297 5.34 -13.95 4.25
CA PHE A 297 5.41 -12.52 4.03
C PHE A 297 4.60 -12.13 2.80
N HIS A 298 3.94 -11.00 2.89
CA HIS A 298 3.07 -10.47 1.86
C HIS A 298 3.30 -8.97 1.73
N MET A 299 3.00 -8.44 0.55
CA MET A 299 3.12 -7.03 0.25
C MET A 299 2.01 -6.59 -0.70
N LEU A 300 1.38 -5.46 -0.41
CA LEU A 300 0.62 -4.70 -1.40
C LEU A 300 1.51 -3.59 -1.94
N VAL A 301 1.38 -3.28 -3.22
CA VAL A 301 2.08 -2.16 -3.87
C VAL A 301 1.12 -1.43 -4.79
N HIS A 302 1.42 -0.17 -5.06
CA HIS A 302 0.89 0.51 -6.24
C HIS A 302 1.77 0.16 -7.44
N SER A 303 1.16 -0.35 -8.52
CA SER A 303 1.88 -0.70 -9.74
C SER A 303 2.10 0.51 -10.61
N LEU A 304 3.29 0.65 -11.17
CA LEU A 304 3.62 1.69 -12.14
C LEU A 304 3.67 1.16 -13.59
N GLU A 305 3.20 -0.07 -13.80
CA GLU A 305 3.08 -0.66 -15.14
C GLU A 305 2.01 0.07 -15.97
N ALA A 306 1.95 -0.24 -17.27
CA ALA A 306 0.88 0.26 -18.13
C ALA A 306 -0.49 -0.08 -17.53
N GLU A 307 -1.40 0.90 -17.50
CA GLU A 307 -2.71 0.81 -16.83
C GLU A 307 -2.65 0.80 -15.29
N GLY A 308 -1.47 0.98 -14.68
CA GLY A 308 -1.27 1.08 -13.23
C GLY A 308 -0.67 2.41 -12.75
N GLY A 309 0.21 3.04 -13.54
CA GLY A 309 0.97 4.23 -13.16
C GLY A 309 0.17 5.52 -12.87
N PHE A 310 0.71 6.70 -13.21
CA PHE A 310 0.11 8.02 -12.93
C PHE A 310 -1.21 8.34 -13.67
N GLY A 311 -2.16 7.40 -13.72
CA GLY A 311 -3.50 7.55 -14.26
C GLY A 311 -4.01 6.35 -15.07
N ARG A 312 -5.33 6.37 -15.29
CA ARG A 312 -6.13 5.53 -16.21
C ARG A 312 -6.48 4.11 -15.78
N GLY A 313 -5.86 3.53 -14.74
CA GLY A 313 -6.25 2.22 -14.20
C GLY A 313 -6.42 1.12 -15.28
N PRO A 314 -6.97 -0.06 -14.95
CA PRO A 314 -7.39 -0.51 -13.63
C PRO A 314 -6.27 -1.20 -12.82
N LYS A 315 -5.07 -1.38 -13.36
CA LYS A 315 -3.98 -2.21 -12.81
C LYS A 315 -3.17 -1.52 -11.71
N VAL A 316 -3.83 -0.90 -10.75
CA VAL A 316 -3.17 -0.06 -9.72
C VAL A 316 -2.69 -0.86 -8.51
N GLY A 317 -3.44 -1.85 -8.02
CA GLY A 317 -3.07 -2.60 -6.82
C GLY A 317 -2.53 -3.99 -7.14
N ARG A 318 -1.29 -4.29 -6.76
CA ARG A 318 -0.70 -5.64 -6.90
C ARG A 318 -0.38 -6.24 -5.52
N HIS A 319 -0.42 -7.58 -5.46
CA HIS A 319 -0.04 -8.37 -4.29
C HIS A 319 1.21 -9.19 -4.61
N ALA A 320 2.21 -9.14 -3.74
CA ALA A 320 3.38 -10.01 -3.78
C ALA A 320 3.50 -10.83 -2.49
N TYR A 321 4.08 -12.02 -2.58
CA TYR A 321 4.26 -12.90 -1.43
C TYR A 321 5.61 -13.63 -1.47
N ALA A 322 6.05 -14.08 -0.29
CA ALA A 322 7.21 -14.93 -0.10
C ALA A 322 7.02 -15.82 1.13
N ARG A 323 7.60 -17.02 1.11
CA ARG A 323 7.55 -17.92 2.28
C ARG A 323 8.40 -17.44 3.46
N ARG A 324 9.41 -16.61 3.18
CA ARG A 324 10.36 -15.98 4.11
C ARG A 324 10.69 -14.58 3.60
N MET A 325 11.13 -13.67 4.47
CA MET A 325 11.38 -12.28 4.07
C MET A 325 12.50 -12.16 3.02
N GLU A 326 13.48 -13.06 3.03
CA GLU A 326 14.60 -13.09 2.08
C GLU A 326 14.16 -13.55 0.68
N GLY A 327 12.92 -14.02 0.54
CA GLY A 327 12.36 -14.43 -0.74
C GLY A 327 12.57 -15.93 -1.09
N PRO A 328 12.42 -16.29 -2.38
CA PRO A 328 12.07 -15.39 -3.48
C PRO A 328 10.67 -14.76 -3.29
N TRP A 329 10.50 -13.54 -3.79
CA TRP A 329 9.22 -12.84 -3.84
C TRP A 329 8.54 -13.10 -5.18
N THR A 330 7.22 -13.20 -5.19
CA THR A 330 6.42 -13.51 -6.38
C THR A 330 5.14 -12.69 -6.38
N PHE A 331 4.78 -12.11 -7.51
CA PHE A 331 3.47 -11.48 -7.68
C PHE A 331 2.36 -12.52 -7.82
N ALA A 332 1.24 -12.26 -7.15
CA ALA A 332 0.04 -13.08 -7.14
C ALA A 332 -0.38 -13.52 -8.56
N GLY A 333 -0.72 -14.80 -8.68
CA GLY A 333 -1.16 -15.37 -9.95
C GLY A 333 -0.10 -15.44 -11.04
N GLY A 334 1.19 -15.23 -10.76
CA GLY A 334 2.19 -15.06 -11.81
C GLY A 334 1.94 -13.79 -12.63
N ASN A 335 1.59 -12.70 -11.94
CA ASN A 335 1.19 -11.41 -12.51
C ASN A 335 -0.18 -11.37 -13.20
N ARG A 336 -1.09 -12.30 -12.85
CA ARG A 336 -2.44 -12.35 -13.45
C ARG A 336 -3.51 -11.63 -12.62
N SER A 337 -3.34 -11.56 -11.31
CA SER A 337 -4.37 -11.07 -10.39
C SER A 337 -4.04 -9.66 -9.89
N LEU A 338 -5.04 -8.78 -9.93
CA LEU A 338 -4.98 -7.47 -9.31
C LEU A 338 -5.54 -7.56 -7.90
N ALA A 339 -4.78 -7.08 -6.92
CA ALA A 339 -5.25 -7.03 -5.54
C ALA A 339 -6.47 -6.10 -5.41
N PHE A 340 -6.43 -4.95 -6.09
CA PHE A 340 -7.55 -4.02 -6.21
C PHE A 340 -7.35 -3.13 -7.45
N SER A 341 -8.44 -2.53 -7.94
CA SER A 341 -8.42 -1.61 -9.08
C SER A 341 -8.76 -0.17 -8.68
N THR A 342 -8.76 0.76 -9.64
CA THR A 342 -9.25 2.14 -9.46
C THR A 342 -10.75 2.22 -9.20
N HIS A 343 -11.49 1.11 -9.32
CA HIS A 343 -12.92 1.06 -9.08
C HIS A 343 -13.23 0.93 -7.58
N ALA A 344 -14.23 1.68 -7.12
CA ALA A 344 -14.85 1.51 -5.81
C ALA A 344 -16.37 1.58 -5.91
N ASP A 345 -17.03 0.59 -5.32
CA ASP A 345 -18.46 0.58 -5.09
C ASP A 345 -18.79 1.24 -3.74
N PHE A 346 -19.98 1.83 -3.65
CA PHE A 346 -20.48 2.47 -2.45
C PHE A 346 -21.82 1.86 -1.98
N ASP A 347 -22.08 1.97 -0.68
CA ASP A 347 -23.27 1.41 -0.03
C ASP A 347 -24.60 2.06 -0.44
N ASP A 348 -24.54 3.25 -1.04
CA ASP A 348 -25.66 3.93 -1.69
C ASP A 348 -25.98 3.40 -3.10
N GLY A 349 -25.24 2.39 -3.57
CA GLY A 349 -25.41 1.75 -4.88
C GLY A 349 -24.69 2.45 -6.03
N SER A 350 -23.96 3.54 -5.75
CA SER A 350 -23.14 4.22 -6.75
C SER A 350 -21.71 3.68 -6.78
N SER A 351 -20.95 4.08 -7.80
CA SER A 351 -19.56 3.64 -7.99
C SER A 351 -18.70 4.77 -8.53
N ILE A 352 -17.41 4.77 -8.22
CA ILE A 352 -16.42 5.67 -8.84
C ILE A 352 -15.29 4.85 -9.45
N ASN A 353 -14.92 5.18 -10.69
CA ASN A 353 -13.63 4.83 -11.27
C ASN A 353 -12.68 6.01 -11.06
N PHE A 354 -11.78 5.89 -10.09
CA PHE A 354 -10.84 6.95 -9.77
C PHE A 354 -9.78 7.13 -10.87
N TYR A 355 -9.25 8.35 -10.98
CA TYR A 355 -8.08 8.60 -11.82
C TYR A 355 -6.83 7.97 -11.20
N ARG A 356 -6.65 8.15 -9.89
CA ARG A 356 -5.60 7.52 -9.07
C ARG A 356 -6.21 6.83 -7.86
N ARG A 357 -5.69 5.64 -7.53
CA ARG A 357 -5.98 4.93 -6.29
C ARG A 357 -4.74 4.18 -5.83
N GLU A 358 -4.05 4.73 -4.85
CA GLU A 358 -2.65 4.41 -4.55
C GLU A 358 -2.44 4.34 -3.03
N ARG A 359 -1.18 4.15 -2.59
CA ARG A 359 -0.80 4.05 -1.18
C ARG A 359 -1.63 3.04 -0.38
N PRO A 360 -1.69 1.75 -0.78
CA PRO A 360 -2.49 0.77 -0.07
C PRO A 360 -1.93 0.50 1.33
N GLN A 361 -2.77 0.51 2.36
CA GLN A 361 -2.44 -0.09 3.66
C GLN A 361 -3.63 -0.87 4.20
N LEU A 362 -3.36 -1.93 4.96
CA LEU A 362 -4.41 -2.75 5.59
C LEU A 362 -4.50 -2.48 7.10
N LEU A 363 -5.73 -2.55 7.61
CA LEU A 363 -6.02 -2.83 9.01
C LEU A 363 -6.34 -4.31 9.17
N PHE A 364 -5.67 -4.98 10.10
CA PHE A 364 -5.89 -6.39 10.40
C PHE A 364 -6.70 -6.57 11.68
N SER A 365 -7.31 -7.74 11.84
CA SER A 365 -7.90 -8.20 13.10
C SER A 365 -6.85 -8.37 14.18
N ASP A 366 -7.25 -8.12 15.42
CA ASP A 366 -6.42 -8.27 16.63
C ASP A 366 -6.58 -9.65 17.31
N ASP A 367 -7.43 -10.52 16.75
CA ASP A 367 -7.73 -11.88 17.20
C ASP A 367 -6.62 -12.92 16.89
N GLY A 368 -5.47 -12.46 16.38
CA GLY A 368 -4.35 -13.31 15.98
C GLY A 368 -4.56 -14.07 14.65
N THR A 369 -5.69 -13.89 13.97
CA THR A 369 -5.92 -14.52 12.66
C THR A 369 -5.32 -13.73 11.49
N VAL A 370 -4.86 -12.49 11.75
CA VAL A 370 -4.28 -11.55 10.76
C VAL A 370 -5.20 -11.39 9.55
N ARG A 371 -6.51 -11.34 9.80
CA ARG A 371 -7.52 -11.16 8.75
C ARG A 371 -7.58 -9.68 8.37
N PRO A 372 -7.45 -9.32 7.09
CA PRO A 372 -7.57 -7.93 6.69
C PRO A 372 -9.04 -7.49 6.78
N LEU A 373 -9.29 -6.38 7.47
CA LEU A 373 -10.62 -5.84 7.74
C LEU A 373 -10.96 -4.65 6.84
N PHE A 374 -9.98 -3.80 6.59
CA PHE A 374 -10.13 -2.59 5.78
C PHE A 374 -8.89 -2.36 4.94
N LEU A 375 -9.10 -1.85 3.73
CA LEU A 375 -8.08 -1.28 2.87
C LEU A 375 -8.24 0.24 2.86
N THR A 376 -7.16 0.96 3.16
CA THR A 376 -7.06 2.40 2.92
C THR A 376 -6.23 2.67 1.68
N THR A 377 -6.65 3.66 0.88
CA THR A 377 -5.93 4.17 -0.28
C THR A 377 -6.09 5.68 -0.40
N GLY A 378 -5.08 6.38 -0.93
CA GLY A 378 -5.26 7.74 -1.45
C GLY A 378 -5.99 7.67 -2.79
N VAL A 379 -6.97 8.54 -3.02
CA VAL A 379 -7.75 8.60 -4.26
C VAL A 379 -7.80 9.99 -4.85
N GLN A 380 -7.81 10.06 -6.19
CA GLN A 380 -8.05 11.29 -6.95
C GLN A 380 -9.12 11.02 -8.00
N GLU A 381 -10.14 11.86 -8.05
CA GLU A 381 -11.22 11.75 -9.05
C GLU A 381 -10.80 12.31 -10.40
N ASN A 382 -11.45 11.84 -11.47
CA ASN A 382 -11.20 12.37 -12.81
C ASN A 382 -11.55 13.86 -12.89
N ASN A 383 -10.69 14.64 -13.57
CA ASN A 383 -10.85 16.08 -13.76
C ASN A 383 -10.89 16.90 -12.45
N SER A 384 -10.37 16.36 -11.35
CA SER A 384 -10.22 17.08 -10.09
C SER A 384 -8.74 17.13 -9.67
N PRO A 385 -8.21 18.30 -9.27
CA PRO A 385 -6.88 18.37 -8.66
C PRO A 385 -6.88 17.86 -7.21
N MET A 386 -8.07 17.73 -6.61
CA MET A 386 -8.25 17.37 -5.20
C MET A 386 -8.15 15.87 -5.00
N SER A 387 -7.55 15.47 -3.88
CA SER A 387 -7.44 14.07 -3.47
C SER A 387 -7.95 13.86 -2.05
N TYR A 388 -8.27 12.63 -1.70
CA TYR A 388 -8.69 12.27 -0.35
C TYR A 388 -8.32 10.84 0.02
N THR A 389 -8.49 10.49 1.29
CA THR A 389 -8.32 9.12 1.78
C THR A 389 -9.65 8.37 1.71
N LEU A 390 -9.68 7.26 0.98
CA LEU A 390 -10.81 6.32 0.93
C LEU A 390 -10.50 5.08 1.76
N ILE A 391 -11.47 4.64 2.58
CA ILE A 391 -11.38 3.39 3.33
C ILE A 391 -12.50 2.45 2.88
N VAL A 392 -12.14 1.25 2.42
CA VAL A 392 -13.10 0.23 1.97
C VAL A 392 -13.08 -0.97 2.91
N PRO A 393 -14.24 -1.51 3.30
CA PRO A 393 -14.30 -2.77 4.05
C PRO A 393 -13.87 -3.96 3.19
N LEU A 394 -13.32 -4.98 3.84
CA LEU A 394 -12.95 -6.24 3.22
C LEU A 394 -13.84 -7.37 3.72
N GLY A 395 -14.09 -8.33 2.83
CA GLY A 395 -15.00 -9.43 3.09
C GLY A 395 -14.45 -10.51 4.00
N GLU A 396 -15.34 -11.39 4.43
CA GLU A 396 -15.00 -12.64 5.11
C GLU A 396 -14.63 -13.75 4.14
#